data_AF-M8AYC0-F1
#
_entry.id   AF-M8AYC0-F1
#
_cell.length_a   1.000
_cell.length_b   1.000
_cell.length_c   1.000
_cell.angle_alpha   90.00
_cell.angle_beta   90.00
_cell.angle_gamma   90.00
#
_symmetry.space_group_name_H-M   'P 1'
#
loop_
_entity.id
_entity.type
_entity.pdbx_description
1 polymer ?
#
loop_
_entity_poly.entity_id
_entity_poly.type
_entity_poly.pdbx_seq_one_letter_code
_entity_poly.pdbx_strand_id
1 'polypeptide(L)'
;MVSHAKDDNIKLSGALPCGGLSFAEDNRVVLVNPVTGAFQSIEMYPPRHRLLIQPTVRAVAGADAFFVSQYFERTVTLRWREEEWSEQNLLLPEEFTRSDAIDLVAYSGGIFYAMEFFGFTHTVDTRAPPPWRLTRLRAPSILEQYSPICRYRYLRNSHLLESEGKVMFVGPVLTPDEPLCPKTIRGFEVYKLDLELSRWVKVKRLADDRALFVSQQSSFSVRASETPGCRGNCIYFVSEFDETYIQDTWGVYSMEEQKVLFQGPVGGSPGKYKAARWFFPRVGASPVRTNCANSGKKRNFQML
;
A
#
# COMPACT_ATOMS: atom_id res chain seq x y z
N MET A 1 -34.28 -4.82 21.35
CA MET A 1 -34.06 -3.66 20.46
C MET A 1 -32.57 -3.65 20.13
N VAL A 2 -32.20 -4.26 19.01
CA VAL A 2 -30.78 -4.39 18.61
C VAL A 2 -30.33 -3.01 18.16
N SER A 3 -29.38 -2.42 18.88
CA SER A 3 -28.76 -1.16 18.48
C SER A 3 -27.98 -1.40 17.20
N HIS A 4 -28.53 -0.95 16.07
CA HIS A 4 -27.74 -0.67 14.88
C HIS A 4 -26.81 0.50 15.21
N ALA A 5 -25.68 0.19 15.86
CA ALA A 5 -24.52 1.06 15.75
C ALA A 5 -24.20 1.12 14.26
N LYS A 6 -24.30 2.30 13.66
CA LYS A 6 -23.68 2.55 12.36
C LYS A 6 -22.23 2.13 12.51
N ASP A 7 -21.79 1.14 11.72
CA ASP A 7 -20.38 0.75 11.63
C ASP A 7 -19.60 2.05 11.32
N ASP A 8 -18.76 2.51 12.25
CA ASP A 8 -17.88 3.65 12.02
C ASP A 8 -16.94 3.26 10.86
N ASN A 9 -17.14 3.87 9.70
CA ASN A 9 -16.53 3.51 8.42
C ASN A 9 -15.04 3.94 8.30
N ILE A 10 -14.33 4.05 9.41
CA ILE A 10 -12.92 4.44 9.43
C ILE A 10 -12.05 3.20 9.12
N LYS A 11 -11.38 3.21 7.97
CA LYS A 11 -10.48 2.15 7.53
C LYS A 11 -9.04 2.65 7.50
N LEU A 12 -8.09 1.90 8.04
CA LEU A 12 -6.66 2.22 7.85
C LEU A 12 -6.32 2.15 6.34
N SER A 13 -5.97 3.28 5.75
CA SER A 13 -5.67 3.46 4.33
C SER A 13 -4.18 3.32 4.00
N GLY A 14 -3.30 3.29 5.00
CA GLY A 14 -1.87 3.07 4.78
C GLY A 14 -0.98 3.64 5.88
N ALA A 15 0.29 3.28 5.78
CA ALA A 15 1.36 3.69 6.67
C ALA A 15 2.34 4.57 5.90
N LEU A 16 2.58 5.79 6.39
CA LEU A 16 3.53 6.70 5.80
C LEU A 16 4.96 6.40 6.28
N PRO A 17 5.98 6.61 5.45
CA PRO A 17 7.39 6.46 5.85
C PRO A 17 7.79 7.28 7.06
N CYS A 18 7.16 8.45 7.29
CA CYS A 18 7.38 9.25 8.49
C CYS A 18 6.87 8.61 9.80
N GLY A 19 6.31 7.39 9.75
CA GLY A 19 5.66 6.74 10.88
C GLY A 19 4.24 7.22 11.12
N GLY A 20 3.70 8.10 10.27
CA GLY A 20 2.30 8.47 10.27
C GLY A 20 1.40 7.32 9.80
N LEU A 21 0.18 7.28 10.32
CA LEU A 21 -0.89 6.42 9.86
C LEU A 21 -1.91 7.25 9.09
N SER A 22 -2.53 6.65 8.09
CA SER A 22 -3.62 7.27 7.35
C SER A 22 -4.87 6.41 7.44
N PHE A 23 -6.01 7.03 7.69
CA PHE A 23 -7.30 6.38 7.81
C PHE A 23 -8.26 7.02 6.81
N ALA A 24 -8.89 6.24 5.96
CA ALA A 24 -9.97 6.71 5.10
C ALA A 24 -11.31 6.58 5.85
N GLU A 25 -12.11 7.64 5.82
CA GLU A 25 -13.47 7.69 6.35
C GLU A 25 -14.34 8.40 5.30
N ASP A 26 -15.15 7.64 4.57
CA ASP A 26 -15.96 8.13 3.46
C ASP A 26 -15.16 8.98 2.45
N ASN A 27 -15.35 10.31 2.43
CA ASN A 27 -14.64 11.23 1.55
C ASN A 27 -13.43 11.91 2.19
N ARG A 28 -13.01 11.45 3.37
CA ARG A 28 -11.90 12.02 4.15
C ARG A 28 -10.78 11.02 4.32
N VAL A 29 -9.57 11.54 4.38
CA VAL A 29 -8.42 10.81 4.91
C VAL A 29 -7.89 11.54 6.14
N VAL A 30 -7.84 10.84 7.25
CA VAL A 30 -7.30 11.30 8.52
C VAL A 30 -5.88 10.77 8.66
N LEU A 31 -4.93 11.67 8.74
CA LEU A 31 -3.54 11.36 9.03
C LEU A 31 -3.31 11.50 10.53
N VAL A 32 -2.60 10.55 11.12
CA VAL A 32 -2.33 10.50 12.54
C VAL A 32 -0.84 10.23 12.72
N ASN A 33 -0.15 11.09 13.45
CA ASN A 33 1.17 10.78 13.99
C ASN A 33 0.97 10.08 15.35
N PRO A 34 1.21 8.76 15.44
CA PRO A 34 0.96 8.03 16.69
C PRO A 34 1.94 8.40 17.82
N VAL A 35 3.08 9.03 17.49
CA VAL A 35 4.08 9.44 18.48
C VAL A 35 3.71 10.77 19.14
N THR A 36 3.24 11.74 18.36
CA THR A 36 2.90 13.08 18.87
C THR A 36 1.42 13.24 19.19
N GLY A 37 0.56 12.35 18.70
CA GLY A 37 -0.90 12.49 18.75
C GLY A 37 -1.46 13.54 17.79
N ALA A 38 -0.61 14.19 16.99
CA ALA A 38 -1.07 15.14 15.98
C ALA A 38 -1.87 14.42 14.92
N PHE A 39 -3.03 14.97 14.54
CA PHE A 39 -3.81 14.46 13.44
C PHE A 39 -4.27 15.58 12.51
N GLN A 40 -4.53 15.22 11.26
CA GLN A 40 -5.02 16.12 10.24
C GLN A 40 -6.07 15.40 9.40
N SER A 41 -7.24 15.97 9.27
CA SER A 41 -8.28 15.47 8.37
C SER A 41 -8.20 16.20 7.03
N ILE A 42 -8.25 15.43 5.96
CA ILE A 42 -8.09 15.90 4.58
C ILE A 42 -9.34 15.46 3.81
N GLU A 43 -10.10 16.41 3.29
CA GLU A 43 -11.21 16.12 2.39
C GLU A 43 -10.67 15.80 0.99
N MET A 44 -10.98 14.61 0.48
CA MET A 44 -10.42 14.08 -0.77
C MET A 44 -11.24 14.51 -1.99
N TYR A 45 -12.55 14.66 -1.83
CA TYR A 45 -13.47 15.08 -2.90
C TYR A 45 -14.74 15.67 -2.27
N PRO A 46 -15.41 16.61 -2.96
CA PRO A 46 -16.63 17.23 -2.45
C PRO A 46 -17.72 16.19 -2.20
N PRO A 47 -18.61 16.40 -1.20
CA PRO A 47 -19.70 15.49 -0.88
C PRO A 47 -20.76 15.55 -1.99
N ARG A 48 -20.54 14.86 -3.11
CA ARG A 48 -21.50 14.77 -4.20
C ARG A 48 -21.69 13.33 -4.64
N HIS A 49 -22.95 12.93 -4.51
CA HIS A 49 -23.61 11.70 -4.97
C HIS A 49 -23.02 10.43 -4.34
N ARG A 50 -23.91 9.51 -3.94
CA ARG A 50 -23.53 8.13 -3.64
C ARG A 50 -22.89 7.56 -4.90
N LEU A 51 -21.58 7.71 -5.06
CA LEU A 51 -20.84 6.92 -6.04
C LEU A 51 -21.09 5.47 -5.68
N LEU A 52 -21.46 4.65 -6.67
CA LEU A 52 -21.62 3.20 -6.49
C LEU A 52 -20.29 2.55 -6.06
N ILE A 53 -19.15 3.22 -6.33
CA ILE A 53 -17.79 2.81 -5.96
C ILE A 53 -17.06 4.02 -5.38
N GLN A 54 -16.53 3.90 -4.16
CA GLN A 54 -15.75 4.96 -3.51
C GLN A 54 -14.38 5.14 -4.21
N PRO A 55 -13.82 6.35 -4.26
CA PRO A 55 -12.46 6.58 -4.74
C PRO A 55 -11.44 5.73 -3.98
N THR A 56 -10.48 5.19 -4.72
CA THR A 56 -9.39 4.40 -4.16
C THR A 56 -8.26 5.34 -3.78
N VAL A 57 -7.94 5.38 -2.48
CA VAL A 57 -6.79 6.10 -1.96
C VAL A 57 -5.66 5.10 -1.75
N ARG A 58 -4.47 5.42 -2.29
CA ARG A 58 -3.27 4.58 -2.18
C ARG A 58 -2.14 5.37 -1.54
N ALA A 59 -1.77 5.00 -0.32
CA ALA A 59 -0.56 5.50 0.33
C ALA A 59 0.67 4.95 -0.41
N VAL A 60 1.71 5.78 -0.56
CA VAL A 60 2.92 5.36 -1.26
C VAL A 60 4.03 5.06 -0.27
N ALA A 61 4.51 3.82 -0.25
CA ALA A 61 5.71 3.51 0.52
C ALA A 61 6.93 4.25 -0.06
N GLY A 62 7.74 4.85 0.81
CA GLY A 62 8.95 5.62 0.43
C GLY A 62 8.74 7.10 0.14
N ALA A 63 7.50 7.58 0.05
CA ALA A 63 7.16 9.02 -0.04
C ALA A 63 5.99 9.36 0.90
N ASP A 64 6.00 10.55 1.51
CA ASP A 64 4.83 11.03 2.27
C ASP A 64 3.76 11.55 1.30
N ALA A 65 3.16 10.63 0.54
CA ALA A 65 2.25 10.93 -0.57
C ALA A 65 1.12 9.91 -0.73
N PHE A 66 0.03 10.37 -1.36
CA PHE A 66 -1.15 9.58 -1.71
C PHE A 66 -1.54 9.79 -3.17
N PHE A 67 -1.95 8.69 -3.81
CA PHE A 67 -2.71 8.74 -5.05
C PHE A 67 -4.19 8.62 -4.74
N VAL A 68 -4.99 9.53 -5.30
CA VAL A 68 -6.45 9.44 -5.30
C VAL A 68 -6.89 9.19 -6.74
N SER A 69 -7.46 8.02 -6.98
CA SER A 69 -8.06 7.65 -8.25
C SER A 69 -9.55 7.49 -8.05
N GLN A 70 -10.35 8.22 -8.82
CA GLN A 70 -11.80 8.14 -8.76
C GLN A 70 -12.30 7.15 -9.80
N TYR A 71 -13.00 6.11 -9.35
CA TYR A 71 -13.57 5.12 -10.27
C TYR A 71 -14.58 5.79 -11.20
N PHE A 72 -14.46 5.54 -12.50
CA PHE A 72 -15.28 6.13 -13.56
C PHE A 72 -15.10 7.63 -13.82
N GLU A 73 -14.19 8.30 -13.11
CA GLU A 73 -13.72 9.62 -13.50
C GLU A 73 -12.34 9.51 -14.16
N ARG A 74 -12.07 10.38 -15.14
CA ARG A 74 -10.75 10.47 -15.76
C ARG A 74 -9.90 11.45 -14.96
N THR A 75 -9.72 11.17 -13.67
CA THR A 75 -9.03 12.02 -12.71
C THR A 75 -8.10 11.19 -11.83
N VAL A 76 -6.82 11.57 -11.81
CA VAL A 76 -5.83 11.04 -10.86
C VAL A 76 -5.16 12.23 -10.21
N THR A 77 -5.20 12.25 -8.89
CA THR A 77 -4.67 13.35 -8.10
C THR A 77 -3.55 12.84 -7.21
N LEU A 78 -2.42 13.53 -7.26
CA LEU A 78 -1.29 13.29 -6.37
C LEU A 78 -1.36 14.31 -5.23
N ARG A 79 -1.39 13.82 -4.00
CA ARG A 79 -1.25 14.64 -2.80
C ARG A 79 0.05 14.27 -2.10
N TRP A 80 0.86 15.25 -1.74
CA TRP A 80 2.15 15.04 -1.08
C TRP A 80 2.38 16.07 0.01
N ARG A 81 3.30 15.77 0.91
CA ARG A 81 3.68 16.67 2.00
C ARG A 81 5.16 17.01 1.94
N GLU A 82 5.44 18.31 2.02
CA GLU A 82 6.77 18.82 2.34
C GLU A 82 6.73 19.38 3.77
N GLU A 83 6.33 20.64 3.93
CA GLU A 83 5.96 21.22 5.23
C GLU A 83 4.44 21.14 5.44
N GLU A 84 3.69 21.62 4.44
CA GLU A 84 2.23 21.53 4.33
C GLU A 84 1.80 20.53 3.25
N TRP A 85 0.53 20.14 3.26
CA TRP A 85 -0.05 19.28 2.24
C TRP A 85 -0.31 20.07 0.97
N SER A 86 0.21 19.55 -0.14
CA SER A 86 -0.04 20.04 -1.48
C SER A 86 -0.83 19.01 -2.27
N GLU A 87 -1.63 19.50 -3.21
CA GLU A 87 -2.44 18.68 -4.11
C GLU A 87 -2.21 19.13 -5.55
N GLN A 88 -2.13 18.15 -6.46
CA GLN A 88 -2.10 18.43 -7.88
C GLN A 88 -2.76 17.33 -8.72
N ASN A 89 -3.61 17.76 -9.64
CA ASN A 89 -4.15 16.88 -10.68
C ASN A 89 -3.07 16.54 -11.69
N LEU A 90 -2.91 15.25 -11.98
CA LEU A 90 -1.94 14.79 -12.97
C LEU A 90 -2.48 15.01 -14.38
N LEU A 91 -1.60 15.44 -15.28
CA LEU A 91 -1.90 15.44 -16.71
C LEU A 91 -1.96 13.99 -17.20
N LEU A 92 -3.12 13.54 -17.66
CA LEU A 92 -3.34 12.16 -18.08
C LEU A 92 -3.09 11.97 -19.59
N PRO A 93 -2.59 10.79 -20.03
CA PRO A 93 -2.49 10.43 -21.45
C PRO A 93 -3.87 10.45 -22.12
N GLU A 94 -3.96 10.75 -23.41
CA GLU A 94 -5.23 10.75 -24.17
C GLU A 94 -5.93 9.39 -24.12
N GLU A 95 -5.14 8.33 -24.22
CA GLU A 95 -5.56 6.94 -24.16
C GLU A 95 -6.00 6.48 -22.77
N PHE A 96 -5.75 7.27 -21.71
CA PHE A 96 -6.14 6.92 -20.34
C PHE A 96 -7.64 7.07 -20.16
N THR A 97 -8.32 5.95 -19.99
CA THR A 97 -9.77 5.83 -19.87
C THR A 97 -10.22 5.85 -18.41
N ARG A 98 -11.54 5.95 -18.23
CA ARG A 98 -12.21 5.86 -16.93
C ARG A 98 -12.08 4.49 -16.24
N SER A 99 -11.63 3.48 -16.99
CA SER A 99 -11.43 2.11 -16.51
C SER A 99 -9.98 1.84 -16.08
N ASP A 100 -9.04 2.72 -16.42
CA ASP A 100 -7.60 2.57 -16.14
C ASP A 100 -7.21 3.09 -14.75
N ALA A 101 -8.10 2.89 -13.77
CA ALA A 101 -7.88 3.37 -12.42
C ALA A 101 -6.57 2.80 -11.83
N ILE A 102 -5.80 3.68 -11.17
CA ILE A 102 -4.52 3.30 -10.57
C ILE A 102 -4.80 2.44 -9.34
N ASP A 103 -4.21 1.25 -9.32
CA ASP A 103 -4.41 0.27 -8.26
C ASP A 103 -3.18 0.15 -7.36
N LEU A 104 -1.99 0.08 -7.94
CA LEU A 104 -0.74 -0.16 -7.22
C LEU A 104 0.24 1.00 -7.42
N VAL A 105 0.96 1.36 -6.37
CA VAL A 105 1.90 2.48 -6.39
C VAL A 105 3.20 2.16 -5.66
N ALA A 106 4.32 2.61 -6.22
CA ALA A 106 5.63 2.58 -5.59
C ALA A 106 6.38 3.89 -5.87
N TYR A 107 7.34 4.22 -5.02
CA TYR A 107 8.18 5.39 -5.19
C TYR A 107 9.65 5.01 -5.13
N SER A 108 10.43 5.45 -6.12
CA SER A 108 11.87 5.23 -6.13
C SER A 108 12.58 6.39 -6.82
N GLY A 109 13.57 6.97 -6.15
CA GLY A 109 14.51 7.94 -6.73
C GLY A 109 13.85 9.19 -7.34
N GLY A 110 12.78 9.71 -6.75
CA GLY A 110 12.06 10.88 -7.30
C GLY A 110 11.01 10.56 -8.35
N ILE A 111 10.72 9.28 -8.57
CA ILE A 111 9.74 8.83 -9.57
C ILE A 111 8.67 7.99 -8.87
N PHE A 112 7.41 8.35 -9.07
CA PHE A 112 6.29 7.47 -8.75
C PHE A 112 6.05 6.50 -9.90
N TYR A 113 5.82 5.24 -9.56
CA TYR A 113 5.40 4.18 -10.45
C TYR A 113 3.98 3.82 -10.08
N ALA A 114 3.05 4.02 -11.00
CA ALA A 114 1.63 3.80 -10.80
C ALA A 114 1.15 2.75 -11.80
N MET A 115 0.69 1.61 -11.31
CA MET A 115 0.19 0.51 -12.11
C MET A 115 -1.33 0.47 -12.06
N GLU A 116 -1.96 0.38 -13.22
CA GLU A 116 -3.41 0.26 -13.36
C GLU A 116 -3.85 -1.21 -13.36
N PHE A 117 -5.15 -1.45 -13.28
CA PHE A 117 -5.76 -2.79 -13.10
C PHE A 117 -5.40 -3.83 -14.16
N PHE A 118 -5.18 -3.42 -15.40
CA PHE A 118 -4.74 -4.27 -16.51
C PHE A 118 -3.21 -4.45 -16.57
N GLY A 119 -2.47 -3.99 -15.56
CA GLY A 119 -1.06 -4.28 -15.37
C GLY A 119 -0.08 -3.41 -16.16
N PHE A 120 -0.56 -2.37 -16.86
CA PHE A 120 0.29 -1.34 -17.44
C PHE A 120 0.82 -0.39 -16.37
N THR A 121 2.06 0.03 -16.54
CA THR A 121 2.75 0.90 -15.58
C THR A 121 2.93 2.28 -16.16
N HIS A 122 2.64 3.28 -15.33
CA HIS A 122 2.84 4.68 -15.62
C HIS A 122 3.85 5.26 -14.63
N THR A 123 4.49 6.36 -15.03
CA THR A 123 5.42 7.09 -14.18
C THR A 123 5.02 8.55 -14.03
N VAL A 124 5.35 9.10 -12.87
CA VAL A 124 5.32 10.54 -12.60
C VAL A 124 6.71 10.92 -12.08
N ASP A 125 7.45 11.73 -12.84
CA ASP A 125 8.76 12.23 -12.42
C ASP A 125 8.58 13.54 -11.65
N THR A 126 8.75 13.49 -10.32
CA THR A 126 8.59 14.67 -9.46
C THR A 126 9.84 15.53 -9.37
N ARG A 127 10.91 15.16 -10.07
CA ARG A 127 12.12 15.98 -10.19
C ARG A 127 11.94 17.06 -11.25
N ALA A 128 11.00 16.85 -12.17
CA ALA A 128 10.55 17.89 -13.11
C ALA A 128 9.65 18.91 -12.39
N PRO A 129 9.61 20.18 -12.85
CA PRO A 129 8.67 21.14 -12.31
C PRO A 129 7.21 20.77 -12.68
N PRO A 130 6.22 21.10 -11.83
CA PRO A 130 4.81 20.89 -12.13
C PRO A 130 4.33 21.80 -13.29
N PRO A 131 3.22 21.45 -13.98
CA PRO A 131 2.33 20.33 -13.70
C PRO A 131 2.90 18.99 -14.16
N TRP A 132 2.82 17.99 -13.28
CA TRP A 132 3.31 16.64 -13.54
C TRP A 132 2.35 15.84 -14.42
N ARG A 133 2.94 14.97 -15.23
CA ARG A 133 2.23 14.13 -16.19
C ARG A 133 2.36 12.67 -15.83
N LEU A 134 1.25 11.96 -15.90
CA LEU A 134 1.24 10.50 -15.87
C LEU A 134 1.65 9.99 -17.25
N THR A 135 2.80 9.33 -17.33
CA THR A 135 3.38 8.87 -18.61
C THR A 135 3.41 7.35 -18.65
N ARG A 136 2.83 6.73 -19.67
CA ARG A 136 2.85 5.27 -19.83
C ARG A 136 4.27 4.79 -20.13
N LEU A 137 4.77 3.85 -19.34
CA LEU A 137 6.02 3.16 -19.65
C LEU A 137 5.83 2.23 -20.83
N ARG A 138 6.89 2.05 -21.62
CA ARG A 138 6.90 1.11 -22.74
C ARG A 138 6.86 -0.36 -22.31
N ALA A 139 7.01 -0.63 -21.01
CA ALA A 139 6.93 -1.98 -20.50
C ALA A 139 5.56 -2.61 -20.80
N PRO A 140 5.53 -3.86 -21.32
CA PRO A 140 4.29 -4.57 -21.53
C PRO A 140 3.54 -4.76 -20.20
N SER A 141 2.26 -5.07 -20.30
CA SER A 141 1.47 -5.38 -19.12
C SER A 141 2.12 -6.55 -18.37
N ILE A 142 2.17 -6.46 -17.03
CA ILE A 142 2.61 -7.60 -16.23
C ILE A 142 1.72 -8.83 -16.46
N LEU A 143 0.47 -8.64 -16.90
CA LEU A 143 -0.47 -9.73 -17.21
C LEU A 143 -0.07 -10.58 -18.42
N GLU A 144 0.90 -10.14 -19.23
CA GLU A 144 1.49 -10.97 -20.28
C GLU A 144 2.41 -12.07 -19.72
N GLN A 145 2.88 -11.91 -18.48
CA GLN A 145 3.80 -12.84 -17.81
C GLN A 145 3.18 -13.47 -16.55
N TYR A 146 2.36 -12.72 -15.82
CA TYR A 146 1.70 -13.13 -14.58
C TYR A 146 0.22 -13.39 -14.80
N SER A 147 -0.26 -14.54 -14.31
CA SER A 147 -1.69 -14.88 -14.34
C SER A 147 -2.36 -14.44 -13.03
N PRO A 148 -3.30 -13.49 -13.06
CA PRO A 148 -3.94 -12.96 -11.86
C PRO A 148 -4.88 -13.99 -11.22
N ILE A 149 -5.17 -13.75 -9.94
CA ILE A 149 -6.11 -14.55 -9.16
C ILE A 149 -7.55 -14.34 -9.67
N CYS A 150 -8.30 -15.45 -9.71
CA CYS A 150 -9.69 -15.54 -10.16
C CYS A 150 -9.86 -15.31 -11.68
N ARG A 151 -10.99 -15.74 -12.26
CA ARG A 151 -11.26 -15.66 -13.72
C ARG A 151 -11.37 -14.23 -14.27
N TYR A 152 -10.95 -13.23 -13.50
CA TYR A 152 -10.93 -11.82 -13.86
C TYR A 152 -9.63 -11.49 -14.59
N ARG A 153 -9.70 -10.57 -15.57
CA ARG A 153 -8.53 -10.12 -16.36
C ARG A 153 -7.82 -8.90 -15.73
N TYR A 154 -7.88 -8.74 -14.40
CA TYR A 154 -7.27 -7.61 -13.70
C TYR A 154 -6.51 -8.05 -12.46
N LEU A 155 -5.54 -7.22 -12.05
CA LEU A 155 -4.74 -7.42 -10.85
C LEU A 155 -5.60 -7.36 -9.59
N ARG A 156 -5.41 -8.35 -8.72
CA ARG A 156 -6.03 -8.42 -7.41
C ARG A 156 -5.04 -8.98 -6.42
N ASN A 157 -5.04 -8.43 -5.20
CA ASN A 157 -4.13 -8.79 -4.11
C ASN A 157 -2.66 -8.79 -4.53
N SER A 158 -2.33 -7.97 -5.53
CA SER A 158 -0.98 -7.78 -6.03
C SER A 158 -0.40 -6.54 -5.38
N HIS A 159 0.92 -6.43 -5.39
CA HIS A 159 1.62 -5.37 -4.69
C HIS A 159 2.73 -4.80 -5.57
N LEU A 160 2.90 -3.48 -5.50
CA LEU A 160 4.00 -2.77 -6.11
C LEU A 160 4.78 -2.10 -4.98
N LEU A 161 6.09 -2.27 -4.93
CA LEU A 161 6.93 -1.67 -3.89
C LEU A 161 8.35 -1.38 -4.40
N GLU A 162 9.08 -0.60 -3.62
CA GLU A 162 10.50 -0.33 -3.83
C GLU A 162 11.37 -1.26 -2.95
N SER A 163 12.48 -1.73 -3.51
CA SER A 163 13.53 -2.47 -2.82
C SER A 163 14.89 -2.22 -3.49
N GLU A 164 15.83 -1.60 -2.78
CA GLU A 164 17.19 -1.28 -3.27
C GLU A 164 17.22 -0.47 -4.58
N GLY A 165 16.42 0.60 -4.64
CA GLY A 165 16.28 1.46 -5.80
C GLY A 165 15.54 0.80 -6.97
N LYS A 166 14.98 -0.40 -6.78
CA LYS A 166 14.29 -1.16 -7.83
C LYS A 166 12.81 -1.27 -7.49
N VAL A 167 11.98 -1.15 -8.52
CA VAL A 167 10.54 -1.35 -8.42
C VAL A 167 10.22 -2.82 -8.63
N MET A 168 9.47 -3.38 -7.68
CA MET A 168 9.15 -4.79 -7.60
C MET A 168 7.64 -4.97 -7.62
N PHE A 169 7.15 -5.86 -8.49
CA PHE A 169 5.80 -6.38 -8.48
C PHE A 169 5.78 -7.73 -7.74
N VAL A 170 4.80 -7.94 -6.87
CA VAL A 170 4.59 -9.17 -6.12
C VAL A 170 3.14 -9.62 -6.28
N GLY A 171 2.93 -10.77 -6.91
CA GLY A 171 1.61 -11.32 -7.20
C GLY A 171 1.41 -12.69 -6.53
N PRO A 172 0.31 -12.91 -5.78
CA PRO A 172 0.01 -14.19 -5.17
C PRO A 172 -0.42 -15.25 -6.18
N VAL A 173 0.00 -16.49 -5.94
CA VAL A 173 -0.38 -17.69 -6.70
C VAL A 173 -1.28 -18.55 -5.80
N LEU A 174 -2.43 -18.97 -6.30
CA LEU A 174 -3.36 -19.83 -5.55
C LEU A 174 -3.16 -21.31 -5.84
N THR A 175 -3.67 -22.15 -4.94
CA THR A 175 -3.92 -23.57 -5.26
C THR A 175 -5.01 -23.67 -6.34
N PRO A 176 -4.91 -24.60 -7.31
CA PRO A 176 -6.00 -24.91 -8.23
C PRO A 176 -7.26 -25.30 -7.45
N ASP A 177 -8.45 -24.96 -7.99
CA ASP A 177 -9.77 -25.17 -7.37
C ASP A 177 -9.89 -26.57 -6.70
N GLU A 178 -9.74 -26.65 -5.38
CA GLU A 178 -10.33 -27.73 -4.59
C GLU A 178 -11.73 -27.28 -4.16
N PRO A 179 -12.80 -28.01 -4.53
CA PRO A 179 -14.19 -27.55 -4.41
C PRO A 179 -14.70 -27.31 -2.98
N LEU A 180 -13.88 -27.56 -1.96
CA LEU A 180 -14.25 -27.48 -0.54
C LEU A 180 -13.32 -26.57 0.29
N CYS A 181 -12.26 -26.01 -0.29
CA CYS A 181 -11.34 -25.11 0.41
C CYS A 181 -11.30 -23.74 -0.29
N PRO A 182 -11.63 -22.64 0.42
CA PRO A 182 -11.44 -21.31 -0.13
C PRO A 182 -9.94 -21.10 -0.40
N LYS A 183 -9.61 -20.85 -1.67
CA LYS A 183 -8.27 -20.72 -2.26
C LYS A 183 -7.21 -20.17 -1.29
N THR A 184 -6.39 -21.05 -0.72
CA THR A 184 -5.22 -20.66 0.06
C THR A 184 -4.10 -20.19 -0.87
N ILE A 185 -3.25 -19.28 -0.37
CA ILE A 185 -2.10 -18.81 -1.14
C ILE A 185 -1.10 -19.96 -1.19
N ARG A 186 -0.75 -20.39 -2.39
CA ARG A 186 0.29 -21.41 -2.65
C ARG A 186 1.68 -20.79 -2.61
N GLY A 187 1.80 -19.53 -3.02
CA GLY A 187 3.06 -18.80 -3.06
C GLY A 187 2.92 -17.47 -3.76
N PHE A 188 4.04 -16.94 -4.23
CA PHE A 188 4.11 -15.64 -4.89
C PHE A 188 5.05 -15.68 -6.08
N GLU A 189 4.73 -14.89 -7.09
CA GLU A 189 5.68 -14.52 -8.14
C GLU A 189 6.15 -13.09 -7.92
N VAL A 190 7.45 -12.88 -8.15
CA VAL A 190 8.09 -11.58 -8.00
C VAL A 190 8.70 -11.18 -9.32
N TYR A 191 8.52 -9.92 -9.72
CA TYR A 191 9.09 -9.35 -10.92
C TYR A 191 9.73 -8.01 -10.59
N LYS A 192 10.89 -7.72 -11.19
CA LYS A 192 11.52 -6.41 -11.12
C LYS A 192 11.29 -5.66 -12.43
N LEU A 193 11.07 -4.36 -12.34
CA LEU A 193 11.04 -3.49 -13.51
C LEU A 193 12.47 -3.21 -13.98
N ASP A 194 12.79 -3.63 -15.20
CA ASP A 194 14.03 -3.29 -15.88
C ASP A 194 13.77 -2.08 -16.77
N LEU A 195 14.31 -0.91 -16.38
CA LEU A 195 14.10 0.34 -17.10
C LEU A 195 14.88 0.40 -18.42
N GLU A 196 16.07 -0.21 -18.46
CA GLU A 196 16.92 -0.23 -19.66
C GLU A 196 16.26 -1.06 -20.76
N LEU A 197 15.74 -2.23 -20.39
CA LEU A 197 15.04 -3.12 -21.31
C LEU A 197 13.54 -2.82 -21.43
N SER A 198 13.03 -1.87 -20.64
CA SER A 198 11.61 -1.52 -20.53
C SER A 198 10.73 -2.77 -20.41
N ARG A 199 10.99 -3.63 -19.42
CA ARG A 199 10.19 -4.86 -19.22
C ARG A 199 10.20 -5.34 -17.78
N TRP A 200 9.20 -6.15 -17.45
CA TRP A 200 9.17 -6.92 -16.21
C TRP A 200 10.05 -8.17 -16.34
N VAL A 201 10.91 -8.40 -15.36
CA VAL A 201 11.83 -9.55 -15.30
C VAL A 201 11.55 -10.36 -14.05
N LYS A 202 11.23 -11.65 -14.21
CA LYS A 202 10.96 -12.55 -13.09
C LYS A 202 12.17 -12.69 -12.16
N VAL A 203 11.94 -12.58 -10.86
CA VAL A 203 12.93 -12.66 -9.80
C VAL A 203 12.75 -14.00 -9.07
N LYS A 204 13.75 -14.87 -9.18
CA LYS A 204 13.75 -16.18 -8.50
C LYS A 204 14.20 -16.09 -7.04
N ARG A 205 15.01 -15.09 -6.72
CA ARG A 205 15.61 -14.86 -5.42
C ARG A 205 15.81 -13.36 -5.21
N LEU A 206 15.41 -12.86 -4.04
CA LEU A 206 15.63 -11.46 -3.66
C LEU A 206 17.12 -11.17 -3.51
N ALA A 207 17.50 -9.89 -3.53
CA ALA A 207 18.86 -9.50 -3.20
C ALA A 207 19.24 -10.05 -1.81
N ASP A 208 20.52 -10.36 -1.61
CA ASP A 208 20.98 -10.97 -0.37
C ASP A 208 20.55 -10.12 0.83
N ASP A 209 20.08 -10.81 1.87
CA ASP A 209 19.53 -10.24 3.10
C ASP A 209 18.18 -9.48 2.96
N ARG A 210 17.49 -9.51 1.81
CA ARG A 210 16.17 -8.84 1.69
C ARG A 210 14.98 -9.73 2.04
N ALA A 211 14.00 -9.14 2.72
CA ALA A 211 12.66 -9.69 2.88
C ALA A 211 11.62 -8.66 2.42
N LEU A 212 10.48 -9.14 1.91
CA LEU A 212 9.37 -8.29 1.49
C LEU A 212 8.20 -8.45 2.47
N PHE A 213 7.55 -7.35 2.79
CA PHE A 213 6.30 -7.31 3.54
C PHE A 213 5.24 -6.75 2.61
N VAL A 214 4.14 -7.48 2.44
CA VAL A 214 3.09 -7.11 1.49
C VAL A 214 1.71 -7.22 2.12
N SER A 215 0.91 -6.19 1.91
CA SER A 215 -0.51 -6.11 2.27
C SER A 215 -1.17 -5.07 1.35
N GLN A 216 -2.49 -5.11 1.18
CA GLN A 216 -3.15 -4.30 0.14
C GLN A 216 -2.93 -2.77 0.30
N GLN A 217 -2.60 -2.26 1.49
CA GLN A 217 -2.31 -0.83 1.72
C GLN A 217 -0.92 -0.54 2.32
N SER A 218 -0.09 -1.57 2.52
CA SER A 218 1.26 -1.38 3.06
C SER A 218 2.19 -2.47 2.54
N SER A 219 3.09 -2.08 1.65
CA SER A 219 4.08 -2.98 1.06
C SER A 219 5.46 -2.31 1.06
N PHE A 220 6.47 -3.00 1.59
CA PHE A 220 7.82 -2.47 1.74
C PHE A 220 8.85 -3.60 1.82
N SER A 221 10.13 -3.25 1.63
CA SER A 221 11.25 -4.16 1.78
C SER A 221 12.09 -3.80 3.01
N VAL A 222 12.61 -4.81 3.70
CA VAL A 222 13.53 -4.67 4.84
C VAL A 222 14.78 -5.50 4.65
N ARG A 223 15.84 -5.17 5.40
CA ARG A 223 16.96 -6.07 5.63
C ARG A 223 16.60 -7.06 6.73
N ALA A 224 16.72 -8.35 6.45
CA ALA A 224 16.40 -9.41 7.39
C ALA A 224 17.36 -9.42 8.57
N SER A 225 18.66 -9.15 8.33
CA SER A 225 19.67 -9.03 9.39
C SER A 225 19.39 -7.90 10.39
N GLU A 226 18.69 -6.84 9.95
CA GLU A 226 18.32 -5.70 10.78
C GLU A 226 16.91 -5.85 11.41
N THR A 227 16.17 -6.91 11.07
CA THR A 227 14.78 -7.10 11.52
C THR A 227 14.66 -8.42 12.29
N PRO A 228 14.67 -8.41 13.64
CA PRO A 228 14.61 -9.63 14.44
C PRO A 228 13.46 -10.56 14.04
N GLY A 229 13.77 -11.84 13.87
CA GLY A 229 12.80 -12.87 13.45
C GLY A 229 12.49 -12.88 11.95
N CYS A 230 13.02 -11.94 11.16
CA CYS A 230 12.93 -12.00 9.72
C CYS A 230 13.95 -12.96 9.11
N ARG A 231 13.55 -13.60 8.02
CA ARG A 231 14.42 -14.41 7.18
C ARG A 231 14.55 -13.73 5.82
N GLY A 232 15.77 -13.67 5.30
CA GLY A 232 16.02 -13.21 3.94
C GLY A 232 15.38 -14.14 2.93
N ASN A 233 15.13 -13.64 1.72
CA ASN A 233 14.47 -14.34 0.63
C ASN A 233 13.05 -14.85 0.97
N CYS A 234 12.36 -14.15 1.86
CA CYS A 234 10.97 -14.45 2.26
C CYS A 234 10.02 -13.28 1.95
N ILE A 235 8.75 -13.63 1.75
CA ILE A 235 7.64 -12.70 1.60
C ILE A 235 6.67 -12.92 2.77
N TYR A 236 6.50 -11.88 3.58
CA TYR A 236 5.55 -11.82 4.68
C TYR A 236 4.29 -11.14 4.16
N PHE A 237 3.16 -11.84 4.19
CA PHE A 237 1.95 -11.35 3.52
C PHE A 237 0.78 -11.25 4.49
N VAL A 238 -0.08 -10.26 4.23
CA VAL A 238 -1.48 -10.26 4.64
C VAL A 238 -2.32 -10.20 3.38
N SER A 239 -3.25 -11.14 3.26
CA SER A 239 -4.13 -11.25 2.11
C SER A 239 -5.58 -11.10 2.55
N GLU A 240 -6.25 -10.16 1.89
CA GLU A 240 -7.65 -9.82 2.05
C GLU A 240 -8.36 -10.23 0.76
N PHE A 241 -9.26 -11.22 0.80
CA PHE A 241 -10.06 -11.63 -0.35
C PHE A 241 -11.52 -11.31 -0.05
N ASP A 242 -12.23 -10.62 -0.95
CA ASP A 242 -13.62 -10.20 -0.68
C ASP A 242 -14.56 -11.35 -0.30
N GLU A 243 -15.32 -11.08 0.75
CA GLU A 243 -16.71 -11.39 1.18
C GLU A 243 -17.38 -12.74 0.85
N THR A 244 -16.88 -13.54 -0.08
CA THR A 244 -17.45 -14.86 -0.41
C THR A 244 -16.67 -15.99 0.28
N TYR A 245 -16.60 -15.98 1.61
CA TYR A 245 -16.11 -17.10 2.47
C TYR A 245 -14.61 -17.20 2.78
N ILE A 246 -13.78 -16.19 2.48
CA ILE A 246 -12.35 -16.23 2.86
C ILE A 246 -12.12 -15.30 4.05
N GLN A 247 -11.69 -15.86 5.19
CA GLN A 247 -11.12 -15.04 6.27
C GLN A 247 -9.80 -14.44 5.78
N ASP A 248 -9.56 -13.15 6.06
CA ASP A 248 -8.25 -12.54 5.86
C ASP A 248 -7.17 -13.46 6.45
N THR A 249 -6.10 -13.70 5.69
CA THR A 249 -5.01 -14.56 6.16
C THR A 249 -3.70 -13.83 6.16
N TRP A 250 -2.81 -14.24 7.06
CA TRP A 250 -1.44 -13.79 7.08
C TRP A 250 -0.50 -14.99 7.05
N GLY A 251 0.71 -14.79 6.55
CA GLY A 251 1.64 -15.90 6.42
C GLY A 251 3.03 -15.49 5.95
N VAL A 252 3.86 -16.50 5.76
CA VAL A 252 5.23 -16.37 5.29
C VAL A 252 5.47 -17.32 4.14
N TYR A 253 5.89 -16.80 3.00
CA TYR A 253 6.33 -17.56 1.84
C TYR A 253 7.86 -17.52 1.75
N SER A 254 8.48 -18.70 1.67
CA SER A 254 9.91 -18.82 1.38
C SER A 254 10.11 -18.92 -0.13
N MET A 255 10.80 -17.95 -0.72
CA MET A 255 11.17 -18.03 -2.15
C MET A 255 12.24 -19.10 -2.39
N GLU A 256 13.05 -19.42 -1.37
CA GLU A 256 14.06 -20.48 -1.42
C GLU A 256 13.43 -21.86 -1.48
N GLU A 257 12.51 -22.15 -0.56
CA GLU A 257 11.81 -23.44 -0.47
C GLU A 257 10.60 -23.52 -1.41
N GLN A 258 10.27 -22.41 -2.07
CA GLN A 258 9.12 -22.24 -2.95
C GLN A 258 7.79 -22.71 -2.33
N LYS A 259 7.62 -22.48 -1.02
CA LYS A 259 6.42 -22.90 -0.28
C LYS A 259 6.03 -21.87 0.77
N VAL A 260 4.75 -21.86 1.10
CA VAL A 260 4.24 -21.16 2.27
C VAL A 260 4.65 -21.94 3.52
N LEU A 261 5.45 -21.30 4.38
CA LEU A 261 5.95 -21.87 5.63
C LEU A 261 4.87 -21.89 6.71
N PHE A 262 4.00 -20.88 6.69
CA PHE A 262 2.88 -20.73 7.61
C PHE A 262 1.83 -19.83 6.97
N GLN A 263 0.55 -20.15 7.20
CA GLN A 263 -0.58 -19.29 6.88
C GLN A 263 -1.67 -19.51 7.95
N GLY A 264 -2.26 -18.44 8.44
CA GLY A 264 -3.34 -18.50 9.43
C GLY A 264 -4.34 -17.35 9.29
N PRO A 265 -5.54 -17.46 9.87
CA PRO A 265 -6.54 -16.41 9.83
C PRO A 265 -6.12 -15.21 10.68
N VAL A 266 -6.40 -14.02 10.17
CA VAL A 266 -6.28 -12.76 10.90
C VAL A 266 -7.34 -12.72 12.00
N GLY A 267 -6.93 -12.38 13.22
CA GLY A 267 -7.84 -12.32 14.38
C GLY A 267 -8.23 -13.65 15.02
N GLY A 268 -7.62 -14.76 14.57
CA GLY A 268 -7.82 -16.09 15.13
C GLY A 268 -9.25 -16.61 14.98
N SER A 269 -9.62 -17.60 15.79
CA SER A 269 -11.01 -18.07 15.90
C SER A 269 -11.58 -17.64 17.25
N PRO A 270 -12.68 -16.83 17.29
CA PRO A 270 -13.54 -16.38 16.20
C PRO A 270 -13.17 -14.95 15.74
N GLY A 271 -12.39 -14.81 14.66
CA GLY A 271 -12.18 -13.62 13.83
C GLY A 271 -12.38 -12.26 14.51
N LYS A 272 -11.55 -11.92 15.51
CA LYS A 272 -11.73 -10.69 16.29
C LYS A 272 -11.46 -9.39 15.51
N TYR A 273 -10.74 -9.44 14.40
CA TYR A 273 -10.30 -8.27 13.65
C TYR A 273 -10.73 -8.36 12.19
N LYS A 274 -11.21 -7.23 11.63
CA LYS A 274 -11.70 -7.12 10.25
C LYS A 274 -10.61 -6.83 9.21
N ALA A 275 -9.36 -6.58 9.63
CA ALA A 275 -8.22 -6.31 8.75
C ALA A 275 -6.89 -6.48 9.50
N ALA A 276 -5.82 -6.82 8.79
CA ALA A 276 -4.44 -6.72 9.26
C ALA A 276 -3.56 -6.06 8.22
N ARG A 277 -2.55 -5.29 8.65
CA ARG A 277 -1.62 -4.58 7.77
C ARG A 277 -0.23 -4.61 8.37
N TRP A 278 0.79 -4.52 7.53
CA TRP A 278 2.16 -4.36 7.99
C TRP A 278 2.47 -2.90 8.29
N PHE A 279 3.16 -2.65 9.40
CA PHE A 279 3.66 -1.32 9.73
C PHE A 279 5.14 -1.45 10.09
N PHE A 280 5.99 -0.71 9.39
CA PHE A 280 7.39 -0.58 9.76
C PHE A 280 7.66 0.88 10.14
N PRO A 281 7.70 1.20 11.45
CA PRO A 281 8.05 2.54 11.87
C PRO A 281 9.50 2.79 11.49
N ARG A 282 9.73 3.62 10.46
CA ARG A 282 11.01 4.33 10.40
C ARG A 282 10.92 5.39 11.49
N VAL A 283 11.45 5.07 12.67
CA VAL A 283 11.70 6.10 13.68
C VAL A 283 12.74 7.03 13.06
N GLY A 284 12.29 8.15 12.51
CA GLY A 284 13.18 9.25 12.17
C GLY A 284 13.96 9.58 13.44
N ALA A 285 15.28 9.39 13.41
CA ALA A 285 16.13 9.88 14.49
C ALA A 285 16.05 11.41 14.50
N SER A 286 15.12 11.94 15.28
CA SER A 286 15.15 13.32 15.74
C SER A 286 14.78 13.35 17.22
N PRO A 287 15.75 13.12 18.13
CA PRO A 287 15.71 13.77 19.41
C PRO A 287 16.39 15.13 19.22
N VAL A 288 15.67 16.14 18.72
CA VAL A 288 16.01 17.48 19.17
C VAL A 288 15.57 17.53 20.62
N ARG A 289 16.49 17.16 21.52
CA ARG A 289 16.41 17.54 22.92
C ARG A 289 16.45 19.07 22.93
N THR A 290 15.29 19.71 22.86
CA THR A 290 15.17 21.05 23.41
C THR A 290 15.39 20.91 24.90
N ASN A 291 16.61 21.25 25.34
CA ASN A 291 16.89 21.59 26.71
C ASN A 291 15.98 22.75 27.11
N CYS A 292 14.78 22.44 27.60
CA CYS A 292 13.99 23.39 28.36
C CYS A 292 14.58 23.48 29.76
N ALA A 293 15.75 24.11 29.86
CA ALA A 293 16.20 24.69 31.11
C ALA A 293 15.49 26.05 31.26
N ASN A 294 14.69 26.14 32.32
CA ASN A 294 14.26 27.35 33.01
C ASN A 294 13.39 28.39 32.25
N SER A 295 12.09 28.31 32.47
CA SER A 295 11.36 29.46 33.03
C SER A 295 10.13 28.98 33.79
N GLY A 296 10.10 29.23 35.09
CA GLY A 296 9.15 28.64 36.02
C GLY A 296 7.72 29.17 35.95
N LYS A 297 6.79 28.35 36.44
CA LYS A 297 6.02 28.60 37.68
C LYS A 297 5.15 27.38 37.95
N LYS A 298 5.40 26.72 39.08
CA LYS A 298 4.52 25.70 39.65
C LYS A 298 3.13 26.31 39.86
N ARG A 299 2.10 25.69 39.28
CA ARG A 299 0.74 25.73 39.83
C ARG A 299 0.28 24.30 40.02
N ASN A 300 0.24 23.91 41.30
CA ASN A 300 -0.45 22.71 41.77
C ASN A 300 -1.94 22.87 41.45
N PHE A 301 -2.59 21.85 40.91
CA PHE A 301 -3.98 21.58 41.24
C PHE A 301 -4.19 20.07 41.40
N GLN A 302 -4.73 19.74 42.58
CA GLN A 302 -5.10 18.41 43.04
C GLN A 302 -6.28 17.86 42.24
N MET A 303 -6.27 16.53 42.12
CA MET A 303 -7.29 15.68 41.56
C MET A 303 -8.51 15.65 42.49
N LEU A 304 -9.70 15.86 41.92
CA LEU A 304 -11.00 15.31 42.34
C LEU A 304 -11.76 14.95 41.06
#